data_AF-A0A815RSH6-F1
#
_entry.id   AF-A0A815RSH6-F1
#
_cell.length_a   1.000
_cell.length_b   1.000
_cell.length_c   1.000
_cell.angle_alpha   90.00
_cell.angle_beta   90.00
_cell.angle_gamma   90.00
#
_symmetry.space_group_name_H-M   'P 1'
#
loop_
_entity.id
_entity.type
_entity.pdbx_description
1 polymer ?
#
loop_
_entity_poly.entity_id
_entity_poly.type
_entity_poly.pdbx_seq_one_letter_code
_entity_poly.pdbx_strand_id
1 'polypeptide(L)'
;MNDTLEPSNPKYLEEKHPFGVIPVLTDDDFQIYESRAICRYLESKYKGSGAELIPTDIKALGLFEQAASIEAFNFDPYASGIIFERVFKKYVVFTLADLFHLPYGSLLVANGEGHFFESRPYVKAWWNRITLRPSWIAVKDLE
;
A
#
# COMPACT_ATOMS: atom_id res chain seq x y z
N MET A 1 -19.02 -9.08 10.01
CA MET A 1 -18.36 -7.95 9.31
C MET A 1 -16.90 -8.05 9.67
N ASN A 2 -16.01 -8.17 8.68
CA ASN A 2 -14.59 -8.38 8.94
C ASN A 2 -14.00 -7.15 9.64
N ASP A 3 -13.64 -7.28 10.92
CA ASP A 3 -12.88 -6.30 11.70
C ASP A 3 -11.42 -6.26 11.22
N THR A 4 -11.21 -5.96 9.93
CA THR A 4 -9.86 -5.70 9.43
C THR A 4 -9.45 -4.32 9.92
N LEU A 5 -8.67 -4.28 10.99
CA LEU A 5 -8.08 -3.05 11.50
C LEU A 5 -7.20 -2.42 10.40
N GLU A 6 -7.46 -1.16 10.08
CA GLU A 6 -6.63 -0.38 9.17
C GLU A 6 -5.19 -0.28 9.71
N PRO A 7 -4.14 -0.29 8.87
CA PRO A 7 -2.75 -0.27 9.35
C PRO A 7 -2.36 0.96 10.18
N SER A 8 -3.11 2.06 10.03
CA SER A 8 -2.97 3.29 10.82
C SER A 8 -3.64 3.24 12.20
N ASN A 9 -4.41 2.19 12.52
CA ASN A 9 -5.09 2.03 13.79
C ASN A 9 -4.09 1.68 14.91
N PRO A 10 -4.10 2.36 16.07
CA PRO A 10 -3.23 2.03 17.20
C PRO A 10 -3.27 0.56 17.63
N LYS A 11 -4.44 -0.09 17.57
CA LYS A 11 -4.56 -1.53 17.87
C LYS A 11 -3.87 -2.40 16.83
N TYR A 12 -3.86 -2.00 15.56
CA TYR A 12 -3.10 -2.73 14.53
C TYR A 12 -1.60 -2.63 14.81
N LEU A 13 -1.11 -1.46 15.22
CA LEU A 13 0.29 -1.26 15.59
C LEU A 13 0.72 -2.17 16.75
N GLU A 14 -0.14 -2.28 17.76
CA GLU A 14 0.09 -3.09 18.96
C GLU A 14 -0.05 -4.60 18.69
N GLU A 15 -1.11 -5.00 18.00
CA GLU A 15 -1.51 -6.41 17.90
C GLU A 15 -1.01 -7.09 16.62
N LYS A 16 -0.67 -6.34 15.56
CA LYS A 16 -0.44 -6.88 14.20
C LYS A 16 0.94 -6.56 13.63
N HIS A 17 1.32 -5.29 13.57
CA HIS A 17 2.59 -4.88 12.94
C HIS A 17 3.10 -3.58 13.56
N PRO A 18 4.29 -3.55 14.19
CA PRO A 18 4.79 -2.37 14.93
C PRO A 18 4.98 -1.12 14.05
N PHE A 19 5.15 -1.31 12.74
CA PHE A 19 5.28 -0.23 11.75
C PHE A 19 3.99 0.12 10.99
N GLY A 20 2.87 -0.54 11.26
CA GLY A 20 1.60 -0.21 10.62
C GLY A 20 1.59 -0.44 9.12
N VAL A 21 2.22 -1.54 8.68
CA VAL A 21 2.24 -1.93 7.28
C VAL A 21 1.67 -3.33 7.10
N ILE A 22 1.30 -3.64 5.86
CA ILE A 22 0.87 -4.96 5.40
C ILE A 22 2.00 -5.55 4.53
N PRO A 23 2.12 -6.88 4.40
CA PRO A 23 1.23 -7.92 4.91
C PRO A 23 1.54 -8.42 6.33
N VAL A 24 0.50 -8.94 6.98
CA VAL A 24 0.56 -9.78 8.20
C VAL A 24 -0.20 -11.07 7.88
N LEU A 25 0.40 -12.22 8.19
CA LEU A 25 -0.24 -13.53 8.10
C LEU A 25 -0.56 -14.01 9.51
N THR A 26 -1.80 -14.43 9.73
CA THR A 26 -2.20 -15.23 10.89
C THR A 26 -2.46 -16.65 10.39
N ASP A 27 -1.73 -17.60 10.95
CA ASP A 27 -1.80 -19.02 10.64
C ASP A 27 -2.09 -19.76 11.95
N ASP A 28 -3.37 -20.07 12.17
CA ASP A 28 -3.92 -20.51 13.46
C ASP A 28 -3.58 -19.55 14.62
N ASP A 29 -2.78 -20.00 15.58
CA ASP A 29 -2.31 -19.23 16.75
C ASP A 29 -0.97 -18.53 16.52
N PHE A 30 -0.36 -18.70 15.35
CA PHE A 30 0.91 -18.08 14.99
C PHE A 30 0.69 -16.85 14.08
N GLN A 31 1.41 -15.76 14.39
CA GLN A 31 1.38 -14.55 13.58
C GLN A 31 2.79 -14.20 13.10
N ILE A 32 2.91 -13.90 11.80
CA ILE A 32 4.16 -13.49 11.17
C ILE A 32 3.89 -12.35 10.20
N TYR A 33 4.80 -11.38 10.15
CA TYR A 33 4.74 -10.21 9.29
C TYR A 33 6.05 -10.05 8.50
N GLU A 34 6.07 -9.10 7.55
CA GLU A 34 7.05 -8.96 6.45
C GLU A 34 6.84 -9.98 5.33
N SER A 35 6.61 -9.50 4.10
CA SER A 35 6.29 -10.35 2.94
C SER A 35 7.35 -11.42 2.68
N ARG A 36 8.64 -11.07 2.74
CA ARG A 36 9.76 -11.99 2.51
C ARG A 36 9.92 -13.04 3.61
N ALA A 37 9.54 -12.71 4.85
CA ALA A 37 9.54 -13.65 5.97
C ALA A 37 8.34 -14.59 5.89
N ILE A 38 7.15 -14.06 5.59
CA ILE A 38 5.93 -14.85 5.32
C ILE A 38 6.18 -15.87 4.20
N CYS A 39 6.79 -15.46 3.08
CA CYS A 39 7.10 -16.38 1.98
C CYS A 39 8.03 -17.53 2.41
N ARG A 40 9.08 -17.25 3.20
CA ARG A 40 9.99 -18.28 3.71
C ARG A 40 9.31 -19.21 4.72
N TYR A 41 8.42 -18.67 5.56
CA TYR A 41 7.60 -19.45 6.48
C TYR A 41 6.67 -20.41 5.73
N LEU A 42 5.94 -19.91 4.72
CA LEU A 42 5.04 -20.72 3.91
C LEU A 42 5.79 -21.82 3.14
N GLU A 43 6.94 -21.50 2.55
CA GLU A 43 7.80 -22.49 1.88
C GLU A 43 8.24 -23.60 2.85
N SER A 44 8.59 -23.22 4.08
CA SER A 44 8.99 -24.19 5.11
C SER A 44 7.82 -25.03 5.61
N LYS A 45 6.65 -24.42 5.85
CA LYS A 45 5.43 -25.09 6.34
C LYS A 45 4.91 -26.12 5.34
N TYR A 46 4.93 -25.78 4.05
CA TYR A 46 4.39 -26.63 2.98
C TYR A 46 5.46 -27.40 2.21
N LYS A 47 6.65 -27.56 2.78
CA LYS A 47 7.76 -28.29 2.15
C LYS A 47 7.31 -29.68 1.68
N GLY A 48 7.63 -30.01 0.43
CA GLY A 48 7.23 -31.27 -0.21
C GLY A 48 5.80 -31.30 -0.77
N SER A 49 5.01 -30.23 -0.62
CA SER A 49 3.65 -30.12 -1.18
C SER A 49 3.62 -29.53 -2.60
N GLY A 50 4.78 -29.32 -3.22
CA GLY A 50 4.91 -28.68 -4.53
C GLY A 50 6.37 -28.55 -4.97
N ALA A 51 6.62 -27.63 -5.91
CA ALA A 51 7.97 -27.27 -6.31
C ALA A 51 8.71 -26.59 -5.13
N GLU A 52 9.89 -27.08 -4.79
CA GLU A 52 10.74 -26.46 -3.78
C GLU A 52 11.36 -25.17 -4.35
N LEU A 53 11.04 -24.03 -3.73
CA LEU A 53 11.46 -22.71 -4.18
C LEU A 53 12.74 -22.23 -3.50
N ILE A 54 13.12 -22.85 -2.37
CA ILE A 54 14.37 -22.56 -1.65
C ILE A 54 15.29 -23.79 -1.72
N PRO A 55 16.41 -23.72 -2.46
CA PRO A 55 17.36 -24.83 -2.56
C PRO A 55 17.99 -25.23 -1.22
N THR A 56 18.33 -26.50 -1.07
CA THR A 56 18.99 -27.04 0.15
C THR A 56 20.49 -27.29 -0.01
N ASP A 57 20.98 -27.47 -1.24
CA ASP A 57 22.43 -27.50 -1.50
C ASP A 57 23.05 -26.15 -1.09
N ILE A 58 24.18 -26.21 -0.37
CA ILE A 58 24.75 -25.01 0.26
C ILE A 58 25.17 -23.94 -0.76
N LYS A 59 25.62 -24.34 -1.96
CA LYS A 59 26.01 -23.38 -3.00
C LYS A 59 24.78 -22.79 -3.67
N ALA A 60 23.79 -23.61 -3.97
CA ALA A 60 22.52 -23.15 -4.54
C ALA A 60 21.76 -22.23 -3.57
N LEU A 61 21.73 -22.58 -2.28
CA LEU A 61 21.17 -21.74 -1.22
C LEU A 61 21.91 -20.41 -1.10
N GLY A 62 23.25 -20.44 -1.19
CA GLY A 62 24.06 -19.21 -1.22
C GLY A 62 23.69 -18.29 -2.38
N LEU A 63 23.48 -18.84 -3.59
CA LEU A 63 23.04 -18.06 -4.75
C LEU A 63 21.60 -17.53 -4.59
N PHE A 64 20.70 -18.31 -3.99
CA PHE A 64 19.35 -17.86 -3.67
C PHE A 64 19.37 -16.66 -2.72
N GLU A 65 20.10 -16.75 -1.60
CA GLU A 65 20.17 -15.65 -0.63
C GLU A 65 20.89 -14.42 -1.20
N GLN A 66 21.91 -14.63 -2.06
CA GLN A 66 22.52 -13.54 -2.82
C GLN A 66 21.48 -12.82 -3.69
N ALA A 67 20.67 -13.56 -4.46
CA ALA A 67 19.64 -12.98 -5.31
C ALA A 67 18.56 -12.26 -4.49
N ALA A 68 18.10 -12.85 -3.37
CA ALA A 68 17.12 -12.24 -2.48
C ALA A 68 17.65 -10.94 -1.85
N SER A 69 18.93 -10.88 -1.50
CA SER A 69 19.58 -9.66 -0.99
C SER A 69 19.70 -8.58 -2.08
N ILE A 70 20.09 -8.95 -3.30
CA ILE A 70 20.12 -8.04 -4.45
C ILE A 70 18.73 -7.45 -4.68
N GLU A 71 17.69 -8.30 -4.67
CA GLU A 71 16.31 -7.87 -4.84
C GLU A 71 15.91 -6.87 -3.74
N ALA A 72 16.12 -7.20 -2.46
CA ALA A 72 15.69 -6.38 -1.34
C ALA A 72 16.43 -5.04 -1.21
N PHE A 73 17.72 -4.99 -1.56
CA PHE A 73 18.57 -3.82 -1.28
C PHE A 73 19.02 -3.04 -2.51
N ASN A 74 18.92 -3.62 -3.72
CA ASN A 74 19.35 -2.98 -4.95
C ASN A 74 18.24 -2.84 -5.99
N PHE A 75 17.16 -3.61 -5.90
CA PHE A 75 16.02 -3.48 -6.81
C PHE A 75 14.85 -2.76 -6.15
N ASP A 76 14.38 -3.26 -5.00
CA ASP A 76 13.19 -2.76 -4.28
C ASP A 76 13.24 -1.25 -3.99
N PRO A 77 14.35 -0.65 -3.51
CA PRO A 77 14.40 0.79 -3.21
C PRO A 77 14.14 1.69 -4.43
N TYR A 78 14.42 1.20 -5.65
CA TYR A 78 14.23 1.96 -6.88
C TYR A 78 12.90 1.61 -7.58
N ALA A 79 12.41 0.38 -7.42
CA ALA A 79 11.20 -0.10 -8.08
C ALA A 79 9.92 0.24 -7.29
N SER A 80 9.97 0.15 -5.95
CA SER A 80 8.79 0.23 -5.08
C SER A 80 7.98 1.51 -5.26
N GLY A 81 8.63 2.67 -5.37
CA GLY A 81 7.94 3.95 -5.60
C GLY A 81 7.16 4.00 -6.92
N ILE A 82 7.74 3.47 -7.99
CA ILE A 82 7.07 3.40 -9.31
C ILE A 82 5.88 2.45 -9.25
N ILE A 83 6.05 1.28 -8.64
CA ILE A 83 4.99 0.30 -8.47
C ILE A 83 3.86 0.87 -7.61
N PHE A 84 4.18 1.56 -6.51
CA PHE A 84 3.18 2.23 -5.69
C PHE A 84 2.36 3.22 -6.51
N GLU A 85 3.01 4.13 -7.23
CA GLU A 85 2.33 5.15 -8.03
C GLU A 85 1.50 4.57 -9.18
N ARG A 86 1.99 3.53 -9.86
CA ARG A 86 1.34 2.96 -11.05
C ARG A 86 0.33 1.87 -10.74
N VAL A 87 0.51 1.13 -9.65
CA VAL A 87 -0.28 -0.08 -9.34
C VAL A 87 -1.09 0.12 -8.07
N PHE A 88 -0.47 0.46 -6.95
CA PHE A 88 -1.16 0.42 -5.65
C PHE A 88 -1.99 1.67 -5.33
N LYS A 89 -1.55 2.85 -5.77
CA LYS A 89 -2.18 4.13 -5.45
C LYS A 89 -3.66 4.22 -5.86
N LYS A 90 -4.08 3.45 -6.87
CA LYS A 90 -5.49 3.37 -7.30
C LYS A 90 -6.39 2.61 -6.31
N TYR A 91 -5.80 1.80 -5.43
CA TYR A 91 -6.49 1.08 -4.37
C TYR A 91 -6.45 1.82 -3.03
N VAL A 92 -5.74 2.95 -2.94
CA VAL A 92 -5.79 3.84 -1.77
C VAL A 92 -7.21 4.40 -1.67
N VAL A 93 -7.88 4.10 -0.57
CA VAL A 93 -9.31 4.37 -0.35
C VAL A 93 -9.54 5.85 -0.11
N PHE A 94 -10.62 6.40 -0.67
CA PHE A 94 -11.10 7.74 -0.36
C PHE A 94 -11.62 7.80 1.08
N THR A 95 -11.13 8.75 1.86
CA THR A 95 -11.48 8.91 3.28
C THR A 95 -12.10 10.28 3.57
N LEU A 96 -12.53 10.49 4.82
CA LEU A 96 -12.94 11.83 5.28
C LEU A 96 -11.82 12.87 5.17
N ALA A 97 -10.55 12.45 5.30
CA ALA A 97 -9.42 13.37 5.11
C ALA A 97 -9.43 13.95 3.70
N ASP A 98 -9.71 13.15 2.67
CA ASP A 98 -9.87 13.64 1.30
C ASP A 98 -11.11 14.53 1.15
N LEU A 99 -12.25 14.13 1.76
CA LEU A 99 -13.51 14.86 1.70
C LEU A 99 -13.40 16.28 2.27
N PHE A 100 -12.71 16.47 3.39
CA PHE A 100 -12.62 17.77 4.07
C PHE A 100 -11.89 18.84 3.24
N HIS A 101 -11.14 18.46 2.21
CA HIS A 101 -10.52 19.40 1.29
C HIS A 101 -11.48 19.90 0.21
N LEU A 102 -12.60 19.21 -0.05
CA LEU A 102 -13.48 19.50 -1.18
C LEU A 102 -14.18 20.88 -1.08
N PRO A 103 -14.76 21.30 0.08
CA PRO A 103 -15.50 22.57 0.14
C PRO A 103 -14.59 23.79 -0.10
N TYR A 104 -13.58 23.98 0.74
CA TYR A 104 -12.67 25.13 0.59
C TYR A 104 -11.76 25.01 -0.63
N GLY A 105 -11.32 23.79 -0.98
CA GLY A 105 -10.51 23.60 -2.19
C GLY A 105 -11.26 23.97 -3.47
N SER A 106 -12.56 23.66 -3.56
CA SER A 106 -13.38 24.04 -4.71
C SER A 106 -13.59 25.55 -4.78
N LEU A 107 -13.76 26.22 -3.63
CA LEU A 107 -13.82 27.69 -3.57
C LEU A 107 -12.50 28.33 -4.01
N LEU A 108 -11.35 27.81 -3.58
CA LEU A 108 -10.04 28.29 -4.04
C LEU A 108 -9.94 28.19 -5.57
N VAL A 109 -10.27 27.04 -6.15
CA VAL A 109 -10.25 26.85 -7.61
C VAL A 109 -11.20 27.82 -8.32
N ALA A 110 -12.42 27.99 -7.81
CA ALA A 110 -13.42 28.91 -8.38
C ALA A 110 -12.97 30.39 -8.34
N ASN A 111 -12.09 30.76 -7.41
CA ASN A 111 -11.54 32.10 -7.26
C ASN A 111 -10.17 32.28 -7.94
N GLY A 112 -9.80 31.38 -8.87
CA GLY A 112 -8.56 31.50 -9.64
C GLY A 112 -7.32 30.93 -8.94
N GLU A 113 -7.46 30.37 -7.74
CA GLU A 113 -6.36 29.80 -6.95
C GLU A 113 -6.14 28.31 -7.22
N GLY A 114 -6.49 27.82 -8.41
CA GLY A 114 -6.33 26.41 -8.80
C GLY A 114 -4.87 25.92 -8.79
N HIS A 115 -3.90 26.84 -8.84
CA HIS A 115 -2.47 26.54 -8.85
C HIS A 115 -2.00 25.75 -7.62
N PHE A 116 -2.69 25.85 -6.47
CA PHE A 116 -2.39 25.04 -5.28
C PHE A 116 -2.50 23.54 -5.54
N PHE A 117 -3.42 23.15 -6.43
CA PHE A 117 -3.68 21.76 -6.79
C PHE A 117 -3.05 21.38 -8.13
N GLU A 118 -3.04 22.29 -9.11
CA GLU A 118 -2.67 21.99 -10.50
C GLU A 118 -1.17 22.00 -10.78
N SER A 119 -0.38 22.72 -9.98
CA SER A 119 1.07 22.89 -10.19
C SER A 119 1.88 21.62 -9.91
N ARG A 120 1.32 20.67 -9.15
CA ARG A 120 2.00 19.43 -8.75
C ARG A 120 1.27 18.23 -9.35
N PRO A 121 1.92 17.41 -10.20
CA PRO A 121 1.23 16.39 -10.99
C PRO A 121 0.47 15.37 -10.12
N TYR A 122 1.01 14.99 -8.96
CA TYR A 122 0.34 14.05 -8.06
C TYR A 122 -0.79 14.69 -7.25
N VAL A 123 -0.66 15.96 -6.86
CA VAL A 123 -1.75 16.70 -6.21
C VAL A 123 -2.88 16.95 -7.20
N LYS A 124 -2.56 17.29 -8.46
CA LYS A 124 -3.53 17.45 -9.54
C LYS A 124 -4.29 16.16 -9.81
N ALA A 125 -3.59 15.03 -9.90
CA ALA A 125 -4.23 13.73 -10.10
C ALA A 125 -5.14 13.33 -8.92
N TRP A 126 -4.70 13.58 -7.68
CA TRP A 126 -5.52 13.40 -6.48
C TRP A 126 -6.75 14.31 -6.47
N TRP A 127 -6.56 15.61 -6.72
CA TRP A 127 -7.62 16.62 -6.76
C TRP A 127 -8.69 16.26 -7.80
N ASN A 128 -8.28 15.90 -9.02
CA ASN A 128 -9.19 15.43 -10.06
C ASN A 128 -9.95 14.18 -9.61
N ARG A 129 -9.28 13.20 -8.97
CA ARG A 129 -9.92 11.98 -8.51
C ARG A 129 -11.00 12.24 -7.45
N ILE A 130 -10.76 13.15 -6.51
CA ILE A 130 -11.71 13.42 -5.41
C ILE A 130 -12.86 14.33 -5.84
N THR A 131 -12.61 15.28 -6.76
CA THR A 131 -13.63 16.20 -7.27
C THR A 131 -14.54 15.58 -8.33
N LEU A 132 -14.08 14.56 -9.05
CA LEU A 132 -14.89 13.83 -10.04
C LEU A 132 -15.78 12.73 -9.41
N ARG A 133 -15.88 12.66 -8.08
CA ARG A 133 -16.74 11.67 -7.41
C ARG A 133 -18.22 12.04 -7.62
N PRO A 134 -19.10 11.07 -7.97
CA PRO A 134 -20.52 11.34 -8.16
C PRO A 134 -21.19 12.04 -6.97
N SER A 135 -20.81 11.66 -5.75
CA SER A 135 -21.32 12.27 -4.51
C SER A 135 -20.93 13.75 -4.36
N TRP A 136 -19.77 14.16 -4.86
CA TRP A 136 -19.34 15.56 -4.80
C TRP A 136 -19.96 16.38 -5.93
N ILE A 137 -20.03 15.82 -7.15
CA ILE A 137 -20.71 16.45 -8.28
C ILE A 137 -22.17 16.77 -7.92
N ALA A 138 -22.87 15.81 -7.32
CA ALA A 138 -24.26 16.00 -6.89
C ALA A 138 -24.43 17.14 -5.86
N VAL A 139 -23.41 17.43 -5.03
CA VAL A 139 -23.45 18.57 -4.09
C VAL A 139 -23.19 19.88 -4.82
N LYS A 140 -22.25 19.89 -5.76
CA LYS A 140 -21.90 21.08 -6.55
C LYS A 140 -23.05 21.54 -7.45
N ASP A 141 -23.84 20.61 -7.97
CA ASP A 141 -24.98 20.92 -8.86
C ASP A 141 -26.22 21.43 -8.09
N LEU A 142 -26.17 21.50 -6.76
CA LEU A 142 -27.22 22.09 -5.92
C LEU A 142 -27.06 23.60 -5.72
N GLU A 143 -25.89 24.16 -6.05
CA GLU A 143 -25.58 25.60 -6.00
C GLU A 143 -25.83 26.28 -7.36
#